data_AF-A0A2G2Z0D6-F1
#
_entry.id   AF-A0A2G2Z0D6-F1
#
_cell.length_a   1.000
_cell.length_b   1.000
_cell.length_c   1.000
_cell.angle_alpha   90.00
_cell.angle_beta   90.00
_cell.angle_gamma   90.00
#
_symmetry.space_group_name_H-M   'P 1'
#
loop_
_entity.id
_entity.type
_entity.pdbx_description
1 polymer ?
#
loop_
_entity_poly.entity_id
_entity_poly.type
_entity_poly.pdbx_seq_one_letter_code
_entity_poly.pdbx_strand_id
1 'polypeptide(L)'
;MAGRQGRRDKGEVKPPMKLVRNVETVESKAFVLGHSRSGVVSLNLSENDDDDDLKMNPEYHNVEFLITTGPGPCPQLDNKNIVFGTVLEGLDIVTTIAAIPTYTPSKNIRQYNDFAEFIGDGRAKNARAIWNKPLKTVYISDCGELKVAKPTLSPSLP
;
A
#
# COMPACT_ATOMS: atom_id res chain seq x y z
N MET A 1 1.05 3.97 2.35
CA MET A 1 0.08 3.06 1.71
C MET A 1 -1.19 3.84 1.43
N ALA A 2 -1.92 3.48 0.39
CA ALA A 2 -3.19 4.09 0.02
C ALA A 2 -4.12 3.01 -0.56
N GLY A 3 -5.43 3.21 -0.45
CA GLY A 3 -6.39 2.31 -1.07
C GLY A 3 -6.95 1.19 -0.19
N ARG A 4 -6.77 1.25 1.14
CA ARG A 4 -7.38 0.31 2.09
C ARG A 4 -8.85 0.06 1.76
N GLN A 5 -9.25 -1.20 1.63
CA GLN A 5 -10.61 -1.57 1.27
C GLN A 5 -11.55 -1.51 2.48
N GLY A 6 -12.75 -0.96 2.28
CA GLY A 6 -13.83 -1.06 3.25
C GLY A 6 -14.91 0.02 3.17
N ARG A 7 -15.10 0.71 4.28
CA ARG A 7 -16.16 1.67 4.56
C ARG A 7 -15.84 3.07 4.03
N ARG A 8 -16.64 3.52 3.05
CA ARG A 8 -16.54 4.87 2.47
C ARG A 8 -16.65 5.98 3.51
N ASP A 9 -17.46 5.81 4.56
CA ASP A 9 -17.60 6.80 5.64
C ASP A 9 -16.33 6.95 6.50
N LYS A 10 -15.42 5.97 6.45
CA LYS A 10 -14.08 6.03 7.06
C LYS A 10 -12.99 6.49 6.09
N GLY A 11 -13.35 6.87 4.86
CA GLY A 11 -12.38 7.20 3.80
C GLY A 11 -11.71 5.97 3.19
N GLU A 12 -12.25 4.77 3.39
CA GLU A 12 -11.76 3.53 2.78
C GLU A 12 -12.38 3.33 1.38
N VAL A 13 -11.72 2.53 0.55
CA VAL A 13 -12.09 2.30 -0.85
C VAL A 13 -13.12 1.19 -0.97
N LYS A 14 -14.15 1.41 -1.79
CA LYS A 14 -15.06 0.36 -2.25
C LYS A 14 -14.70 -0.01 -3.69
N PRO A 15 -14.24 -1.23 -3.98
CA PRO A 15 -13.96 -1.65 -5.35
C PRO A 15 -15.26 -1.69 -6.16
N PRO A 16 -15.18 -1.54 -7.50
CA PRO A 16 -16.31 -1.74 -8.38
C PRO A 16 -16.94 -3.13 -8.19
N MET A 17 -18.27 -3.21 -8.35
CA MET A 17 -18.96 -4.49 -8.34
C MET A 17 -18.54 -5.33 -9.55
N LYS A 18 -18.40 -6.65 -9.35
CA LYS A 18 -18.04 -7.63 -10.41
C LYS A 18 -16.64 -7.45 -10.99
N LEU A 19 -15.69 -6.98 -10.19
CA LEU A 19 -14.28 -7.06 -10.57
C LEU A 19 -13.88 -8.53 -10.73
N VAL A 20 -13.05 -8.83 -11.73
CA VAL A 20 -12.49 -10.18 -11.89
C VAL A 20 -11.39 -10.37 -10.84
N ARG A 21 -11.38 -11.54 -10.19
CA ARG A 21 -10.35 -11.89 -9.22
C ARG A 21 -8.96 -11.79 -9.85
N ASN A 22 -8.05 -11.10 -9.17
CA ASN A 22 -6.65 -11.02 -9.60
C ASN A 22 -5.90 -12.34 -9.33
N VAL A 23 -5.66 -13.12 -10.39
CA VAL A 23 -4.90 -14.38 -10.34
C VAL A 23 -3.38 -14.18 -10.31
N GLU A 24 -2.88 -12.98 -10.65
CA GLU A 24 -1.44 -12.70 -10.65
C GLU A 24 -0.83 -12.80 -9.24
N THR A 25 -1.66 -12.68 -8.20
CA THR A 25 -1.26 -12.82 -6.78
C THR A 25 -0.67 -14.19 -6.42
N VAL A 26 -0.93 -15.22 -7.22
CA VAL A 26 -0.38 -16.57 -7.04
C VAL A 26 0.59 -16.98 -8.15
N GLU A 27 0.82 -16.11 -9.14
CA GLU A 27 1.70 -16.39 -10.27
C GLU A 27 3.10 -15.85 -9.98
N SER A 28 4.11 -16.73 -9.93
CA SER A 28 5.49 -16.33 -9.64
C SER A 28 6.04 -15.27 -10.59
N LYS A 29 5.61 -15.26 -11.86
CA LYS A 29 6.01 -14.26 -12.86
C LYS A 29 5.57 -12.83 -12.50
N ALA A 30 4.56 -12.65 -11.64
CA ALA A 30 4.12 -11.33 -11.20
C ALA A 30 5.12 -10.66 -10.25
N PHE A 31 6.05 -11.43 -9.68
CA PHE A 31 7.06 -10.97 -8.73
C PHE A 31 8.44 -10.76 -9.36
N VAL A 32 8.53 -10.76 -10.69
CA VAL A 32 9.81 -10.59 -11.43
C VAL A 32 10.40 -9.20 -11.24
N LEU A 33 9.54 -8.19 -11.09
CA LEU A 33 9.94 -6.80 -10.91
C LEU A 33 10.21 -6.49 -9.44
N GLY A 34 11.22 -5.65 -9.19
CA GLY A 34 11.67 -5.28 -7.85
C GLY A 34 11.56 -3.77 -7.57
N HIS A 35 11.70 -3.40 -6.31
CA HIS A 35 11.63 -2.03 -5.83
C HIS A 35 13.01 -1.37 -5.92
N SER A 36 13.52 -1.19 -7.14
CA SER A 36 14.91 -0.79 -7.41
C SER A 36 15.23 0.68 -7.09
N ARG A 37 14.22 1.56 -7.03
CA ARG A 37 14.37 3.02 -6.89
C ARG A 37 13.12 3.67 -6.31
N SER A 38 13.17 4.98 -6.07
CA SER A 38 11.98 5.78 -5.77
C SER A 38 10.99 5.81 -6.95
N GLY A 39 9.71 6.04 -6.61
CA GLY A 39 8.62 6.10 -7.57
C GLY A 39 8.12 4.75 -8.06
N VAL A 40 8.66 3.60 -7.61
CA VAL A 40 8.08 2.29 -7.93
C VAL A 40 6.70 2.15 -7.26
N VAL A 41 5.72 1.68 -8.03
CA VAL A 41 4.34 1.45 -7.60
C VAL A 41 4.06 -0.04 -7.52
N SER A 42 3.57 -0.52 -6.38
CA SER A 42 3.27 -1.93 -6.18
C SER A 42 1.99 -2.18 -5.40
N LEU A 43 1.39 -3.35 -5.66
CA LEU A 43 0.23 -3.87 -4.97
C LEU A 43 0.69 -4.37 -3.60
N ASN A 44 0.11 -3.82 -2.53
CA ASN A 44 0.51 -4.12 -1.17
C ASN A 44 -0.10 -5.46 -0.74
N LEU A 45 0.70 -6.53 -0.69
CA LEU A 45 0.25 -7.85 -0.25
C LEU A 45 0.79 -8.16 1.16
N SER A 46 2.08 -7.94 1.41
CA SER A 46 2.69 -8.34 2.68
C SER A 46 2.38 -7.43 3.86
N GLU A 47 2.13 -6.15 3.59
CA GLU A 47 1.81 -5.16 4.62
C GLU A 47 0.34 -4.73 4.55
N ASN A 48 -0.51 -5.54 3.88
CA ASN A 48 -1.93 -5.21 3.72
C ASN A 48 -2.65 -5.23 5.08
N ASP A 49 -3.17 -4.06 5.48
CA ASP A 49 -3.82 -3.84 6.78
C ASP A 49 -5.36 -3.90 6.74
N ASP A 50 -5.93 -4.41 5.64
CA ASP A 50 -7.36 -4.66 5.53
C ASP A 50 -7.81 -5.66 6.61
N ASP A 51 -9.08 -5.55 6.98
CA ASP A 51 -9.72 -6.38 8.00
C ASP A 51 -9.65 -7.87 7.62
N ASP A 52 -9.28 -8.74 8.58
CA ASP A 52 -9.11 -10.17 8.33
C ASP A 52 -10.44 -10.83 7.91
N ASP A 53 -11.58 -10.40 8.46
CA ASP A 53 -12.90 -10.90 8.06
C ASP A 53 -13.23 -10.46 6.62
N LEU A 54 -12.79 -9.25 6.23
CA LEU A 54 -12.95 -8.76 4.87
C LEU A 54 -12.11 -9.58 3.88
N LYS A 55 -10.87 -9.94 4.25
CA LYS A 55 -9.97 -10.75 3.41
C LYS A 55 -10.52 -12.16 3.14
N MET A 56 -11.33 -12.71 4.05
CA MET A 56 -11.96 -14.02 3.89
C MET A 56 -13.20 -13.98 2.97
N ASN A 57 -13.67 -12.80 2.59
CA ASN A 57 -14.81 -12.66 1.68
C ASN A 57 -14.41 -13.11 0.26
N PRO A 58 -15.19 -14.01 -0.40
CA PRO A 58 -14.94 -14.39 -1.79
C PRO A 58 -14.91 -13.22 -2.78
N GLU A 59 -15.61 -12.13 -2.46
CA GLU A 59 -15.68 -10.89 -3.25
C GLU A 59 -14.58 -9.87 -2.88
N TYR A 60 -13.64 -10.26 -2.02
CA TYR A 60 -12.50 -9.41 -1.64
C TYR A 60 -11.59 -9.12 -2.82
N HIS A 61 -11.21 -7.85 -2.97
CA HIS A 61 -10.33 -7.38 -4.02
C HIS A 61 -9.35 -6.40 -3.41
N ASN A 62 -8.12 -6.86 -3.17
CA ASN A 62 -7.08 -5.97 -2.69
C ASN A 62 -6.85 -4.82 -3.68
N VAL A 63 -7.10 -3.60 -3.19
CA VAL A 63 -6.93 -2.34 -3.90
C VAL A 63 -5.89 -1.45 -3.22
N GLU A 64 -5.21 -1.94 -2.20
CA GLU A 64 -4.18 -1.21 -1.49
C GLU A 64 -2.85 -1.25 -2.25
N PHE A 65 -2.23 -0.09 -2.42
CA PHE A 65 -0.96 0.07 -3.10
C PHE A 65 -0.01 0.98 -2.32
N LEU A 66 1.27 0.90 -2.69
CA LEU A 66 2.32 1.76 -2.16
C LEU A 66 3.16 2.36 -3.28
N ILE A 67 3.82 3.47 -2.94
CA ILE A 67 4.81 4.12 -3.79
C ILE A 67 6.08 4.29 -2.97
N THR A 68 7.20 3.77 -3.47
CA THR A 68 8.50 3.93 -2.81
C THR A 68 8.98 5.38 -2.89
N THR A 69 9.51 5.94 -1.80
CA THR A 69 9.99 7.33 -1.75
C THR A 69 11.45 7.49 -1.35
N GLY A 70 12.09 6.39 -0.91
CA GLY A 70 13.49 6.40 -0.46
C GLY A 70 14.49 6.59 -1.62
N PRO A 71 15.71 7.08 -1.34
CA PRO A 71 16.73 7.34 -2.37
C PRO A 71 17.36 6.06 -2.96
N GLY A 72 17.14 4.90 -2.34
CA GLY A 72 17.72 3.61 -2.73
C GLY A 72 16.67 2.51 -2.88
N PRO A 73 17.10 1.31 -3.28
CA PRO A 73 16.20 0.17 -3.45
C PRO A 73 15.56 -0.25 -2.13
N CYS A 74 14.39 -0.88 -2.23
CA CYS A 74 13.58 -1.39 -1.12
C CYS A 74 13.45 -2.93 -1.21
N PRO A 75 14.57 -3.69 -1.15
CA PRO A 75 14.59 -5.13 -1.42
C PRO A 75 13.75 -5.94 -0.43
N GLN A 76 13.42 -5.38 0.74
CA GLN A 76 12.57 -6.01 1.72
C GLN A 76 11.12 -6.23 1.24
N LEU A 77 10.69 -5.51 0.19
CA LEU A 77 9.37 -5.62 -0.46
C LEU A 77 9.40 -6.55 -1.68
N ASP A 78 10.58 -6.91 -2.18
CA ASP A 78 10.72 -7.78 -3.36
C ASP A 78 10.24 -9.19 -3.04
N ASN A 79 9.58 -9.83 -4.00
CA ASN A 79 8.90 -11.12 -3.86
C ASN A 79 7.76 -11.14 -2.82
N LYS A 80 7.45 -9.99 -2.21
CA LYS A 80 6.37 -9.84 -1.24
C LYS A 80 5.22 -9.01 -1.79
N ASN A 81 5.52 -8.04 -2.64
CA ASN A 81 4.56 -7.18 -3.31
C ASN A 81 4.73 -7.30 -4.83
N ILE A 82 3.64 -7.07 -5.57
CA ILE A 82 3.65 -7.11 -7.04
C ILE A 82 3.89 -5.70 -7.57
N VAL A 83 5.04 -5.48 -8.21
CA VAL A 83 5.33 -4.20 -8.88
C VAL A 83 4.57 -4.14 -10.20
N PHE A 84 3.80 -3.07 -10.40
CA PHE A 84 2.98 -2.90 -11.61
C PHE A 84 3.14 -1.54 -12.28
N GLY A 85 3.97 -0.65 -11.74
CA GLY A 85 4.15 0.68 -12.33
C GLY A 85 5.30 1.48 -11.74
N THR A 86 5.48 2.68 -12.31
CA THR A 86 6.42 3.69 -11.82
C THR A 86 5.78 5.07 -11.98
N VAL A 87 6.07 5.97 -11.05
CA VAL A 87 5.75 7.40 -11.16
C VAL A 87 6.58 7.98 -12.31
N LEU A 88 5.91 8.62 -13.27
CA LEU A 88 6.55 9.30 -14.40
C LEU A 88 6.70 10.81 -14.15
N GLU A 89 5.71 11.39 -13.49
CA GLU A 89 5.64 12.82 -13.18
C GLU A 89 5.15 13.00 -11.73
N GLY A 90 5.57 14.07 -11.05
CA GLY A 90 5.10 14.40 -9.70
C GLY A 90 5.75 13.61 -8.55
N LEU A 91 6.97 13.09 -8.74
CA LEU A 91 7.69 12.38 -7.67
C LEU A 91 8.02 13.31 -6.48
N ASP A 92 8.20 14.59 -6.73
CA ASP A 92 8.35 15.66 -5.74
C ASP A 92 7.09 15.81 -4.85
N ILE A 93 5.90 15.71 -5.45
CA ILE A 93 4.63 15.69 -4.71
C ILE A 93 4.53 14.45 -3.82
N VAL A 94 4.88 13.27 -4.37
CA VAL A 94 4.92 12.03 -3.59
C VAL A 94 5.91 12.13 -2.43
N THR A 95 7.07 12.72 -2.66
CA THR A 95 8.08 12.97 -1.62
C THR A 95 7.57 13.95 -0.55
N THR A 96 6.84 14.98 -0.97
CA THR A 96 6.20 15.94 -0.04
C THR A 96 5.16 15.25 0.84
N ILE A 97 4.36 14.34 0.28
CA ILE A 97 3.39 13.53 1.04
C ILE A 97 4.12 12.64 2.06
N ALA A 98 5.21 12.00 1.65
CA ALA A 98 6.01 11.15 2.54
C ALA A 98 6.66 11.91 3.70
N ALA A 99 6.88 13.22 3.55
CA ALA A 99 7.41 14.09 4.61
C ALA A 99 6.36 14.59 5.60
N ILE A 100 5.07 14.31 5.39
CA ILE A 100 4.01 14.71 6.33
C ILE A 100 4.24 13.99 7.67
N PRO A 101 4.26 14.72 8.80
CA PRO A 101 4.40 14.11 10.11
C PRO A 101 3.33 13.04 10.34
N THR A 102 3.76 11.89 10.85
CA THR A 102 2.87 10.77 11.14
C THR A 102 2.75 10.52 12.64
N TYR A 103 1.66 9.88 13.06
CA TYR A 103 1.49 9.48 14.45
C TYR A 103 2.57 8.46 14.84
N THR A 104 3.41 8.89 15.78
CA THR A 104 4.51 8.12 16.32
C THR A 104 4.23 7.88 17.81
N PRO A 105 3.85 6.66 18.23
CA PRO A 105 3.56 6.37 19.64
C PRO A 105 4.83 6.50 20.49
N SER A 106 4.66 6.88 21.76
CA SER A 106 5.76 6.96 22.73
C SER A 106 6.39 5.59 23.00
N LYS A 107 7.64 5.57 23.48
CA LYS A 107 8.39 4.33 23.77
C LYS A 107 7.61 3.37 24.69
N ASN A 108 6.97 3.92 25.72
CA ASN A 108 6.19 3.13 26.68
C ASN A 108 4.98 2.48 26.00
N ILE A 109 4.24 3.22 25.16
CA ILE A 109 3.09 2.69 24.42
C ILE A 109 3.52 1.56 23.47
N ARG A 110 4.68 1.71 22.80
CA ARG A 110 5.23 0.64 21.95
C ARG A 110 5.52 -0.62 22.75
N GLN A 111 6.24 -0.50 23.87
CA GLN A 111 6.60 -1.64 24.73
C GLN A 111 5.36 -2.38 25.28
N TYR A 112 4.35 -1.65 25.74
CA TYR A 112 3.11 -2.27 26.19
C TYR A 112 2.35 -2.96 25.06
N ASN A 113 2.33 -2.37 23.86
CA ASN A 113 1.69 -2.97 22.70
C ASN A 113 2.41 -4.24 22.25
N ASP A 114 3.75 -4.23 22.20
CA ASP A 114 4.57 -5.38 21.83
C ASP A 114 4.37 -6.55 22.81
N PHE A 115 4.29 -6.25 24.11
CA PHE A 115 3.95 -7.25 25.13
C PHE A 115 2.52 -7.78 24.97
N ALA A 116 1.55 -6.90 24.73
CA ALA A 116 0.15 -7.28 24.54
C ALA A 116 -0.03 -8.17 23.30
N GLU A 117 0.68 -7.89 22.21
CA GLU A 117 0.71 -8.76 21.03
C GLU A 117 1.34 -10.12 21.34
N PHE A 118 2.47 -10.15 22.06
CA PHE A 118 3.13 -11.39 22.44
C PHE A 118 2.19 -12.35 23.19
N ILE A 119 1.27 -11.82 24.00
CA ILE A 119 0.26 -12.61 24.72
C ILE A 119 -1.07 -12.78 23.96
N GLY A 120 -1.12 -12.37 22.69
CA GLY A 120 -2.26 -12.60 21.79
C GLY A 120 -3.42 -11.59 21.91
N ASP A 121 -3.20 -10.40 22.48
CA ASP A 121 -4.23 -9.37 22.57
C ASP A 121 -4.49 -8.70 21.21
N GLY A 122 -5.63 -9.02 20.59
CA GLY A 122 -6.05 -8.46 19.31
C GLY A 122 -6.18 -6.93 19.29
N ARG A 123 -6.34 -6.26 20.45
CA ARG A 123 -6.38 -4.80 20.54
C ARG A 123 -5.02 -4.16 20.22
N ALA A 124 -3.92 -4.87 20.48
CA ALA A 124 -2.58 -4.40 20.16
C ALA A 124 -2.42 -4.16 18.65
N LYS A 125 -2.93 -5.09 17.82
CA LYS A 125 -2.95 -4.98 16.37
C LYS A 125 -3.71 -3.75 15.88
N ASN A 126 -4.90 -3.50 16.43
CA ASN A 126 -5.72 -2.33 16.08
C ASN A 126 -5.03 -0.99 16.40
N ALA A 127 -4.30 -0.92 17.52
CA ALA A 127 -3.56 0.28 17.87
C ALA A 127 -2.40 0.56 16.90
N ARG A 128 -1.75 -0.47 16.35
CA ARG A 128 -0.68 -0.32 15.35
C ARG A 128 -1.18 0.11 13.97
N ALA A 129 -2.43 -0.18 13.63
CA ALA A 129 -3.05 0.31 12.40
C ALA A 129 -3.19 1.86 12.36
N ILE A 130 -2.96 2.56 13.48
CA ILE A 130 -2.91 4.03 13.52
C ILE A 130 -1.46 4.55 13.45
N TRP A 131 -0.48 3.70 13.74
CA TRP A 131 0.93 4.10 13.69
C TRP A 131 1.30 4.40 12.24
N ASN A 132 2.12 5.43 12.04
CA ASN A 132 2.50 5.93 10.72
C ASN A 132 1.33 6.53 9.90
N LYS A 133 0.13 6.71 10.46
CA LYS A 133 -0.91 7.53 9.81
C LYS A 133 -0.52 9.01 9.80
N PRO A 134 -0.67 9.71 8.66
CA PRO A 134 -0.44 11.15 8.58
C PRO A 134 -1.26 11.94 9.60
N LEU A 135 -0.65 12.93 10.26
CA LEU A 135 -1.33 13.84 11.19
C LEU A 135 -2.25 14.84 10.48
N LYS A 136 -2.13 14.95 9.15
CA LYS A 136 -3.02 15.70 8.27
C LYS A 136 -3.65 14.72 7.29
N THR A 137 -4.95 14.89 7.01
CA THR A 137 -5.65 14.08 6.02
C THR A 137 -5.00 14.24 4.64
N VAL A 138 -4.59 13.12 4.06
CA VAL A 138 -4.15 13.02 2.67
C VAL A 138 -5.21 12.24 1.92
N TYR A 139 -5.73 12.80 0.83
CA TYR A 139 -6.74 12.14 0.01
C TYR A 139 -6.47 12.41 -1.47
N ILE A 140 -6.88 11.46 -2.32
CA ILE A 140 -6.83 11.61 -3.77
C ILE A 140 -8.12 12.34 -4.15
N SER A 141 -8.00 13.62 -4.53
CA SER A 141 -9.17 14.44 -4.88
C SER A 141 -9.73 14.13 -6.26
N ASP A 142 -8.86 13.75 -7.19
CA ASP A 142 -9.20 13.41 -8.57
C ASP A 142 -8.22 12.37 -9.11
N CYS A 143 -8.70 11.47 -9.95
CA CYS A 143 -7.90 10.42 -10.60
C CYS A 143 -8.59 9.93 -11.88
N GLY A 144 -7.81 9.49 -12.86
CA GLY A 144 -8.33 8.96 -14.11
C GLY A 144 -7.27 8.25 -14.96
N GLU A 145 -7.68 7.81 -16.14
CA GLU A 145 -6.80 7.16 -17.11
C GLU A 145 -6.34 8.19 -18.16
N LEU A 146 -5.03 8.27 -18.38
CA LEU A 146 -4.45 9.02 -19.50
C LEU A 146 -3.95 8.04 -20.56
N LYS A 147 -4.57 8.07 -21.75
CA LYS A 147 -4.18 7.20 -22.87
C LYS A 147 -2.83 7.62 -23.42
N VAL A 148 -1.84 6.73 -23.36
CA VAL A 148 -0.51 6.96 -23.93
C VAL A 148 -0.52 6.54 -25.40
N ALA A 149 -0.42 7.51 -26.32
CA ALA A 149 -0.50 7.27 -27.76
C ALA A 149 0.73 6.54 -28.35
N LYS A 150 1.89 6.64 -27.69
CA LYS A 150 3.13 5.93 -28.05
C LYS A 150 3.83 5.45 -26.77
N PRO A 151 3.93 4.14 -26.51
CA PRO A 151 4.73 3.63 -25.41
C PRO A 151 6.19 4.01 -25.64
N THR A 152 6.70 4.97 -24.87
CA THR A 152 8.12 5.37 -24.90
C THR A 152 8.98 4.55 -23.96
N LEU A 153 8.35 3.75 -23.08
CA LEU A 153 9.00 2.87 -22.13
C LEU A 153 8.90 1.43 -22.62
N SER A 154 10.03 0.74 -22.64
CA SER A 154 10.07 -0.71 -22.81
C SER A 154 9.17 -1.37 -21.75
N PRO A 155 8.39 -2.41 -22.08
CA PRO A 155 7.50 -3.09 -21.13
C PRO A 155 8.24 -3.75 -19.96
N SER A 156 9.57 -3.82 -20.01
CA SER A 156 10.40 -3.88 -18.83
C SER A 156 10.35 -2.53 -18.10
N LEU A 157 9.30 -2.33 -17.30
CA LEU A 157 9.45 -1.53 -16.10
C LEU A 157 10.75 -1.98 -15.41
N PRO A 158 11.58 -1.04 -14.93
CA PRO A 158 12.99 -1.27 -14.59
C PRO A 158 13.20 -2.45 -13.64
#